data_AF-A0A5B0WGH0-F1
#
_entry.id   AF-A0A5B0WGH0-F1
#
_cell.length_a   1.000
_cell.length_b   1.000
_cell.length_c   1.000
_cell.angle_alpha   90.00
_cell.angle_beta   90.00
_cell.angle_gamma   90.00
#
_symmetry.space_group_name_H-M   'P 1'
#
loop_
_entity.id
_entity.type
_entity.pdbx_description
1 polymer ?
#
loop_
_entity_poly.entity_id
_entity_poly.type
_entity_poly.pdbx_seq_one_letter_code
_entity_poly.pdbx_strand_id
1 'polypeptide(L)'
;MGNDFYRKLGASFLISAGVIYAIERVGSLIARSHEIAALYEANMFNALPETHITSFFDNIFVPILAFLGMILFVYGFPKKIK
;
A
#
# COMPACT_ATOMS: atom_id res chain seq x y z
N MET A 1 -14.67 19.22 -22.18
CA MET A 1 -14.26 18.96 -20.78
C MET A 1 -14.51 17.49 -20.43
N GLY A 2 -13.96 16.58 -21.24
CA GLY A 2 -14.26 15.15 -21.12
C GLY A 2 -13.23 14.46 -20.23
N ASN A 3 -13.70 13.82 -19.18
CA ASN A 3 -13.03 12.70 -18.50
C ASN A 3 -11.72 12.97 -17.71
N ASP A 4 -11.13 14.16 -17.82
CA ASP A 4 -9.95 14.57 -17.05
C ASP A 4 -10.16 14.52 -15.54
N PHE A 5 -11.39 14.80 -15.09
CA PHE A 5 -11.76 14.70 -13.67
C PHE A 5 -11.59 13.27 -13.15
N TYR A 6 -12.15 12.28 -13.85
CA TYR A 6 -12.04 10.87 -13.47
C TYR A 6 -10.60 10.37 -13.51
N ARG A 7 -9.81 10.84 -14.49
CA ARG A 7 -8.38 10.53 -14.57
C ARG A 7 -7.60 11.09 -13.37
N LYS A 8 -7.82 12.37 -13.02
CA LYS A 8 -7.16 12.99 -11.86
C LYS A 8 -7.60 12.34 -10.55
N LEU A 9 -8.89 12.05 -10.40
CA LEU A 9 -9.44 11.40 -9.22
C LEU A 9 -8.90 9.96 -9.07
N GLY A 10 -8.89 9.18 -10.15
CA GLY A 10 -8.31 7.84 -10.17
C GLY A 10 -6.82 7.83 -9.83
N ALA A 11 -6.05 8.77 -10.40
CA ALA A 11 -4.64 8.94 -10.05
C ALA A 11 -4.46 9.28 -8.56
N SER A 12 -5.30 10.15 -8.00
CA SER A 12 -5.23 10.52 -6.59
C SER A 12 -5.49 9.32 -5.66
N PHE A 13 -6.42 8.44 -6.01
CA PHE A 13 -6.69 7.22 -5.26
C PHE A 13 -5.54 6.22 -5.35
N LEU A 14 -4.96 6.03 -6.54
CA LEU A 14 -3.79 5.17 -6.73
C LEU A 14 -2.58 5.66 -5.93
N ILE A 15 -2.30 6.97 -5.97
CA ILE A 15 -1.21 7.59 -5.19
C ILE A 15 -1.47 7.41 -3.70
N SER A 16 -2.70 7.67 -3.24
CA SER A 16 -3.06 7.52 -1.83
C SER A 16 -2.91 6.08 -1.35
N ALA A 17 -3.37 5.09 -2.14
CA ALA A 17 -3.18 3.68 -1.84
C ALA A 17 -1.71 3.31 -1.72
N GLY A 18 -0.88 3.79 -2.67
CA GLY A 18 0.57 3.56 -2.66
C GLY A 18 1.25 4.19 -1.44
N VAL A 19 0.88 5.41 -1.07
CA VAL A 19 1.44 6.11 0.10
C VAL A 19 1.05 5.40 1.40
N ILE A 20 -0.22 5.03 1.57
CA ILE A 20 -0.70 4.29 2.74
C ILE A 20 0.08 2.97 2.87
N TYR A 21 0.11 2.17 1.81
CA TYR A 21 0.84 0.90 1.80
C TYR A 21 2.33 1.08 2.10
N ALA A 22 2.97 2.10 1.52
CA ALA A 22 4.39 2.37 1.76
C ALA A 22 4.68 2.71 3.22
N ILE A 23 3.86 3.58 3.83
CA ILE A 23 4.00 3.96 5.24
C ILE A 23 3.84 2.74 6.14
N GLU A 24 2.80 1.94 5.92
CA GLU A 24 2.55 0.73 6.72
C GLU A 24 3.67 -0.31 6.55
N ARG A 25 4.12 -0.53 5.30
CA ARG A 25 5.21 -1.46 5.00
C ARG A 25 6.50 -1.01 5.67
N VAL A 26 6.88 0.27 5.57
CA VAL A 26 8.07 0.81 6.24
C VAL A 26 7.93 0.70 7.75
N GLY A 27 6.78 1.08 8.32
CA GLY A 27 6.52 0.97 9.76
C GLY A 27 6.68 -0.47 10.29
N SER A 28 6.11 -1.46 9.58
CA SER A 28 6.23 -2.87 9.96
C SER A 28 7.67 -3.39 9.86
N LEU A 29 8.46 -2.92 8.89
CA LEU A 29 9.88 -3.27 8.77
C LEU A 29 10.71 -2.67 9.89
N ILE A 30 10.45 -1.41 10.27
CA ILE A 30 11.10 -0.76 11.40
C ILE A 30 10.77 -1.51 12.70
N ALA A 31 9.50 -1.82 12.94
CA ALA A 31 9.06 -2.58 14.11
C ALA A 31 9.76 -3.95 14.19
N ARG A 32 9.82 -4.68 13.06
CA ARG A 32 10.51 -5.96 12.98
C ARG A 32 12.01 -5.85 13.23
N SER A 33 12.64 -4.79 12.73
CA SER A 33 14.06 -4.53 13.00
C SER A 33 14.33 -4.34 14.50
N HIS A 34 13.46 -3.60 15.21
CA HIS A 34 13.59 -3.42 16.64
C HIS A 34 13.38 -4.72 17.42
N GLU A 35 12.40 -5.53 17.01
CA GLU A 35 12.16 -6.84 17.63
C GLU A 35 13.37 -7.76 17.46
N ILE A 36 13.94 -7.85 16.25
CA ILE A 36 15.13 -8.65 15.99
C ILE A 36 16.32 -8.20 16.86
N ALA A 37 16.52 -6.89 17.01
CA ALA A 37 17.56 -6.36 17.87
C ALA A 37 17.36 -6.75 19.34
N ALA A 38 16.12 -6.64 19.85
CA ALA A 38 15.77 -7.04 21.20
C ALA A 38 15.98 -8.55 21.44
N LEU A 39 15.59 -9.41 20.49
CA LEU A 39 15.82 -10.85 20.56
C LEU A 39 17.31 -11.19 20.61
N TYR A 40 18.14 -10.46 19.85
CA TYR A 40 19.59 -10.62 19.88
C TYR A 40 20.18 -10.24 21.25
N GLU A 41 19.78 -9.10 21.82
CA GLU A 41 20.20 -8.67 23.16
C GLU A 41 19.78 -9.65 24.26
N ALA A 42 18.62 -10.29 24.11
CA ALA A 42 18.13 -11.31 25.02
C ALA A 42 18.79 -12.69 24.83
N ASN A 43 19.76 -12.85 23.91
CA ASN A 43 20.36 -14.13 23.52
C ASN A 43 19.34 -15.18 23.03
N MET A 44 18.20 -14.74 22.48
CA MET A 44 17.12 -15.60 22.00
C MET A 44 17.28 -15.93 20.51
N PHE A 45 18.40 -16.54 20.13
CA PHE A 45 18.76 -16.77 18.72
C PHE A 45 17.82 -17.72 17.95
N ASN A 46 17.09 -18.58 18.65
CA ASN A 46 16.13 -19.50 18.05
C ASN A 46 14.71 -18.92 17.97
N ALA A 47 14.46 -17.77 18.59
CA ALA A 47 13.17 -17.12 18.54
C ALA A 47 12.99 -16.40 17.19
N LEU A 48 11.81 -16.57 16.60
CA LEU A 48 11.43 -15.85 15.39
C LEU A 48 10.71 -14.56 15.78
N PRO A 49 10.96 -13.45 15.08
CA PRO A 49 10.19 -12.23 15.28
C PRO A 49 8.71 -12.50 14.96
N GLU A 50 7.84 -12.15 15.90
CA GLU A 50 6.38 -12.27 15.79
C GLU A 50 5.76 -11.09 15.05
N THR A 51 6.50 -9.99 14.87
CA THR A 51 6.02 -8.81 14.14
C THR A 51 5.58 -9.17 12.73
N HIS A 52 4.30 -8.92 12.47
CA HIS A 52 3.71 -9.08 11.16
C HIS A 52 4.23 -8.01 10.21
N ILE A 53 4.75 -8.43 9.05
CA ILE A 53 5.07 -7.48 7.97
C ILE A 53 3.81 -7.19 7.17
N THR A 54 3.41 -5.93 7.15
CA THR A 54 2.20 -5.48 6.47
C THR A 54 2.23 -5.82 4.98
N SER A 55 1.21 -6.53 4.52
CA SER A 55 0.94 -6.91 3.13
C SER A 55 -0.16 -6.02 2.52
N PHE A 56 -0.34 -6.12 1.21
CA PHE A 56 -1.26 -5.27 0.44
C PHE A 56 -2.73 -5.40 0.89
N PHE A 57 -3.13 -6.56 1.41
CA PHE A 57 -4.51 -6.85 1.80
C PHE A 57 -4.80 -6.66 3.30
N ASP A 58 -3.80 -6.29 4.10
CA ASP A 58 -3.98 -6.15 5.55
C ASP A 58 -4.77 -4.89 5.90
N ASN A 59 -4.60 -3.83 5.11
CA ASN A 59 -5.38 -2.62 5.24
C ASN A 59 -6.41 -2.56 4.12
N ILE A 60 -7.69 -2.64 4.47
CA ILE A 60 -8.82 -2.64 3.53
C ILE A 60 -8.88 -1.40 2.62
N PHE A 61 -8.33 -0.26 3.06
CA PHE A 61 -8.29 0.97 2.24
C PHE A 61 -7.33 0.84 1.07
N VAL A 62 -6.21 0.12 1.21
CA VAL A 62 -5.21 -0.05 0.15
C VAL A 62 -5.80 -0.74 -1.10
N PRO A 63 -6.40 -1.95 -1.02
CA PRO A 63 -6.97 -2.62 -2.19
C PRO A 63 -8.21 -1.89 -2.71
N ILE A 64 -9.04 -1.29 -1.84
CA ILE A 64 -10.22 -0.54 -2.28
C ILE A 64 -9.82 0.71 -3.08
N LEU A 65 -8.91 1.53 -2.55
CA LEU A 65 -8.43 2.73 -3.24
C LEU A 65 -7.66 2.38 -4.50
N ALA A 66 -6.86 1.31 -4.48
CA ALA A 66 -6.16 0.84 -5.66
C ALA A 66 -7.15 0.39 -6.76
N PHE A 67 -8.16 -0.40 -6.40
CA PHE A 67 -9.15 -0.92 -7.34
C PHE A 67 -10.03 0.20 -7.92
N LEU A 68 -10.62 1.03 -7.07
CA LEU A 68 -11.43 2.17 -7.51
C LEU A 68 -10.59 3.18 -8.30
N GLY A 69 -9.36 3.44 -7.85
CA GLY A 69 -8.42 4.31 -8.53
C GLY A 69 -8.10 3.81 -9.93
N MET A 70 -7.85 2.51 -10.08
CA MET A 70 -7.58 1.89 -11.38
C MET A 70 -8.78 1.99 -12.32
N ILE A 71 -10.00 1.68 -11.84
CA ILE A 71 -11.23 1.83 -12.63
C ILE A 71 -11.36 3.27 -13.11
N LEU A 72 -11.37 4.25 -12.20
CA LEU A 72 -11.57 5.66 -12.54
C LEU A 72 -10.48 6.19 -13.47
N PHE A 73 -9.24 5.76 -13.26
CA PHE A 73 -8.10 6.16 -14.08
C PHE A 73 -8.24 5.66 -15.52
N VAL A 74 -8.54 4.37 -15.70
CA VAL A 74 -8.74 3.74 -17.02
C VAL A 74 -9.96 4.32 -17.72
N TYR A 75 -11.08 4.44 -17.01
CA TYR A 75 -12.30 5.05 -17.55
C TYR A 75 -12.08 6.49 -17.95
N GLY A 76 -11.18 7.22 -17.28
CA GLY A 76 -10.79 8.60 -17.56
C GLY A 76 -10.11 8.82 -18.92
N PHE A 77 -9.67 7.77 -19.62
CA PHE A 77 -9.10 7.92 -20.96
C PHE A 77 -10.18 7.89 -22.05
N PRO A 78 -10.13 8.80 -23.04
CA PRO A 78 -11.07 8.76 -24.14
C PRO A 78 -10.91 7.44 -24.91
N LYS A 79 -12.00 6.68 -25.06
CA LYS A 79 -12.02 5.52 -25.96
C LYS A 79 -11.71 6.03 -27.37
N LYS A 80 -10.62 5.55 -27.97
CA LYS A 80 -10.43 5.71 -29.42
C LYS A 80 -11.48 4.84 -30.10
N ILE A 81 -12.59 5.45 -30.51
CA ILE A 81 -13.53 4.83 -31.45
C ILE A 81 -12.77 4.79 -32.78
N LYS A 82 -12.45 3.59 -33.26
CA LYS A 82 -12.09 3.34 -34.65
C LYS A 82 -13.37 3.12 -35.45
#